data_AF-A0A8S0Q851-F1
#
_entry.id   AF-A0A8S0Q851-F1
#
_cell.length_a   1.000
_cell.length_b   1.000
_cell.length_c   1.000
_cell.angle_alpha   90.00
_cell.angle_beta   90.00
_cell.angle_gamma   90.00
#
_symmetry.space_group_name_H-M   'P 1'
#
loop_
_entity.id
_entity.type
_entity.pdbx_description
1 polymer ?
#
loop_
_entity_poly.entity_id
_entity_poly.type
_entity_poly.pdbx_seq_one_letter_code
_entity_poly.pdbx_strand_id
1 'polypeptide(L)'
;MPLVCPDGAVVAYAWKRQLAGQAGASAVDRTRLALKAFTDQKLRFFPHLADDSDAEPATKKPRVPLVSPANLQEELSDQRTVADFLSHLEKEVPQLRTSTYQRLDWLKQAFSLPSAVTQSNIESMKDHGFHSANQLRQGSADHVAADKVAVIELFFPSVFRAIISLHTAGSMEPDAVAFFSPDEGGSHMHARGFSVHHVFRHVTQHASMALQYFVTVKPEAALHLLLEWICSYRSLFMKVCSKCGRLLAMDKQAALLLPPVRRPYHNFSKNSSDDVQTFHIACFSDKE
;
A
#
# COMPACT_ATOMS: atom_id res chain seq x y z
N MET A 1 -3.08 70.38 11.43
CA MET A 1 -3.77 69.48 12.39
C MET A 1 -4.93 68.83 11.68
N PRO A 2 -5.09 67.50 11.67
CA PRO A 2 -6.30 66.91 11.10
C PRO A 2 -7.47 67.14 12.06
N LEU A 3 -8.58 67.65 11.52
CA LEU A 3 -9.83 67.89 12.25
C LEU A 3 -10.43 66.54 12.68
N VAL A 4 -10.80 66.47 13.96
CA VAL A 4 -11.48 65.33 14.58
C VAL A 4 -12.96 65.69 14.67
N CYS A 5 -13.83 64.90 14.03
CA CYS A 5 -15.28 65.00 14.23
C CYS A 5 -15.68 64.42 15.61
N PRO A 6 -16.77 64.90 16.25
CA PRO A 6 -17.11 64.55 17.63
C PRO A 6 -17.62 63.10 17.84
N ASP A 7 -17.69 62.29 16.79
CA ASP A 7 -18.37 60.97 16.77
C ASP A 7 -17.43 59.77 16.66
N GLY A 8 -16.11 59.94 16.82
CA GLY A 8 -15.16 58.84 16.96
C GLY A 8 -14.88 58.01 15.68
N ALA A 9 -15.43 58.41 14.53
CA ALA A 9 -15.32 57.69 13.26
C ALA A 9 -13.87 57.56 12.73
N VAL A 10 -12.97 58.48 13.13
CA VAL A 10 -11.56 58.46 12.71
C VAL A 10 -10.76 57.32 13.36
N VAL A 11 -11.13 56.94 14.60
CA VAL A 11 -10.45 55.85 15.34
C VAL A 11 -10.74 54.50 14.67
N ALA A 12 -11.97 54.30 14.19
CA ALA A 12 -12.37 53.06 13.53
C ALA A 12 -11.64 52.83 12.18
N TYR A 13 -11.43 53.89 11.38
CA TYR A 13 -10.73 53.77 10.10
C TYR A 13 -9.21 53.52 10.29
N ALA A 14 -8.58 54.17 11.28
CA ALA A 14 -7.16 53.96 11.60
C ALA A 14 -6.88 52.54 12.14
N TRP A 15 -7.71 52.07 13.09
CA TRP A 15 -7.69 50.70 13.62
C TRP A 15 -7.77 49.66 12.49
N LYS A 16 -8.66 49.86 11.51
CA LYS A 16 -8.93 48.89 10.44
C LYS A 16 -7.72 48.73 9.52
N ARG A 17 -7.04 49.84 9.18
CA ARG A 17 -5.81 49.80 8.39
C ARG A 17 -4.66 49.15 9.17
N GLN A 18 -4.60 49.35 10.48
CA GLN A 18 -3.56 48.75 11.33
C GLN A 18 -3.72 47.23 11.50
N LEU A 19 -4.95 46.74 11.72
CA LEU A 19 -5.21 45.28 11.78
C LEU A 19 -4.92 44.60 10.43
N ALA A 20 -5.34 45.19 9.32
CA ALA A 20 -5.05 44.64 7.99
C ALA A 20 -3.54 44.62 7.69
N GLY A 21 -2.80 45.67 8.07
CA GLY A 21 -1.35 45.74 7.92
C GLY A 21 -0.61 44.72 8.79
N GLN A 22 -1.01 44.55 10.06
CA GLN A 22 -0.40 43.57 10.96
C GLN A 22 -0.71 42.12 10.58
N ALA A 23 -1.93 41.84 10.11
CA ALA A 23 -2.30 40.52 9.59
C ALA A 23 -1.47 40.16 8.34
N GLY A 24 -1.27 41.13 7.42
CA GLY A 24 -0.43 40.96 6.25
C GLY A 24 1.04 40.68 6.60
N ALA A 25 1.63 41.46 7.51
CA ALA A 25 3.01 41.25 7.95
C ALA A 25 3.21 39.88 8.63
N SER A 26 2.29 39.51 9.54
CA SER A 26 2.34 38.21 10.23
C SER A 26 2.20 37.01 9.27
N ALA A 27 1.38 37.14 8.23
CA ALA A 27 1.23 36.09 7.22
C ALA A 27 2.49 35.91 6.36
N VAL A 28 3.15 37.02 6.00
CA VAL A 28 4.42 36.99 5.25
C VAL A 28 5.52 36.35 6.10
N ASP A 29 5.64 36.72 7.37
CA ASP A 29 6.66 36.16 8.26
C ASP A 29 6.45 34.66 8.51
N ARG A 30 5.19 34.21 8.67
CA ARG A 30 4.88 32.77 8.79
C ARG A 30 5.23 32.01 7.52
N THR A 31 4.92 32.58 6.34
CA THR A 31 5.28 31.97 5.05
C THR A 31 6.80 31.88 4.89
N ARG A 32 7.54 32.93 5.27
CA ARG A 32 9.00 32.94 5.23
C ARG A 32 9.60 31.89 6.17
N LEU A 33 9.08 31.74 7.39
CA LEU A 33 9.52 30.72 8.34
C LEU A 33 9.21 29.31 7.84
N ALA A 34 8.03 29.10 7.24
CA ALA A 34 7.65 27.82 6.65
C ALA A 34 8.56 27.43 5.47
N LEU A 35 8.87 28.36 4.57
CA LEU A 35 9.80 28.13 3.46
C LEU A 35 11.24 27.85 3.95
N LYS A 36 11.66 28.52 5.02
CA LYS A 36 12.96 28.25 5.66
C LYS A 36 13.02 26.87 6.32
N ALA A 37 11.94 26.45 6.98
CA ALA A 37 11.85 25.10 7.55
C ALA A 37 11.82 24.03 6.45
N PHE A 38 11.12 24.28 5.34
CA PHE A 38 11.07 23.38 4.19
C PHE A 38 12.46 23.22 3.53
N THR A 39 13.21 24.32 3.37
CA THR A 39 14.58 24.27 2.81
C THR A 39 15.56 23.56 3.74
N ASP A 40 15.49 23.77 5.06
CA ASP A 40 16.29 23.04 6.05
C ASP A 40 15.96 21.54 6.06
N GLN A 41 14.68 21.16 5.98
CA GLN A 41 14.27 19.77 5.82
C GLN A 41 14.78 19.17 4.50
N LYS A 42 14.70 19.90 3.39
CA LYS A 42 15.21 19.43 2.10
C LYS A 42 16.70 19.08 2.16
N LEU A 43 17.52 19.91 2.83
CA LEU A 43 18.96 19.65 2.99
C LEU A 43 19.25 18.44 3.89
N ARG A 44 18.40 18.16 4.89
CA ARG A 44 18.57 17.01 5.79
C ARG A 44 18.11 15.69 5.17
N PHE A 45 17.03 15.70 4.39
CA PHE A 45 16.45 14.49 3.82
C PHE A 45 16.97 14.16 2.42
N PHE A 46 17.54 15.15 1.71
CA PHE A 46 18.08 14.96 0.36
C PHE A 46 19.45 15.62 0.19
N PRO A 47 20.52 15.12 0.84
CA PRO A 47 21.86 15.68 0.71
C PRO A 47 22.39 15.66 -0.73
N HIS A 48 21.85 14.76 -1.57
CA HIS A 48 22.32 14.46 -2.93
C HIS A 48 21.78 15.43 -4.00
N LEU A 49 20.89 16.36 -3.63
CA LEU A 49 20.33 17.37 -4.55
C LEU A 49 20.99 18.75 -4.39
N ALA A 50 21.97 18.87 -3.49
CA ALA A 50 22.63 20.14 -3.17
C ALA A 50 23.88 20.39 -4.03
N ASP A 51 24.36 19.39 -4.78
CA ASP A 51 25.68 19.42 -5.40
C ASP A 51 25.62 19.02 -6.88
N ASP A 52 25.04 19.89 -7.70
CA ASP A 52 25.25 19.91 -9.15
C ASP A 52 26.13 21.12 -9.49
N SER A 53 27.39 21.08 -9.06
CA SER A 53 28.48 21.86 -9.64
C SER A 53 29.82 21.29 -9.19
N ASP A 54 30.29 20.23 -9.86
CA ASP A 54 31.66 20.09 -10.39
C ASP A 54 32.05 18.62 -10.60
N ALA A 55 32.86 18.41 -11.64
CA ALA A 55 33.04 17.16 -12.36
C ALA A 55 34.20 16.26 -11.87
N GLU A 56 34.03 14.94 -12.08
CA GLU A 56 35.03 13.87 -12.35
C GLU A 56 35.93 13.34 -11.18
N PRO A 57 36.64 12.19 -11.31
CA PRO A 57 36.09 10.82 -11.36
C PRO A 57 36.87 9.78 -10.49
N ALA A 58 36.33 8.54 -10.46
CA ALA A 58 36.98 7.25 -10.22
C ALA A 58 37.26 6.76 -8.78
N THR A 59 36.80 5.53 -8.46
CA THR A 59 37.68 4.36 -8.31
C THR A 59 36.91 3.03 -8.22
N LYS A 60 37.49 2.01 -8.85
CA LYS A 60 36.96 0.67 -9.13
C LYS A 60 37.08 -0.28 -7.92
N LYS A 61 36.09 -1.15 -7.70
CA LYS A 61 36.24 -2.54 -7.17
C LYS A 61 34.93 -3.35 -7.31
N PRO A 62 34.96 -4.70 -7.21
CA PRO A 62 34.67 -5.59 -8.33
C PRO A 62 33.22 -6.10 -8.38
N ARG A 63 32.74 -6.27 -9.61
CA ARG A 63 31.40 -6.74 -9.98
C ARG A 63 31.38 -8.27 -9.95
N VAL A 64 30.58 -8.85 -9.06
CA VAL A 64 30.17 -10.27 -9.06
C VAL A 64 28.96 -10.40 -10.01
N PRO A 65 28.76 -11.54 -10.72
CA PRO A 65 27.96 -11.57 -11.94
C PRO A 65 26.48 -11.29 -11.69
N LEU A 66 25.97 -10.23 -12.32
CA LEU A 66 24.55 -9.96 -12.48
C LEU A 66 23.97 -11.09 -13.35
N VAL A 67 23.16 -11.96 -12.75
CA VAL A 67 22.32 -12.90 -13.51
C VAL A 67 21.34 -12.07 -14.36
N SER A 68 21.25 -12.44 -15.63
CA SER A 68 20.69 -11.66 -16.73
C SER A 68 19.23 -11.21 -16.51
N PRO A 69 18.89 -9.92 -16.72
CA PRO A 69 17.53 -9.40 -16.69
C PRO A 69 16.69 -9.75 -17.94
N ALA A 70 17.22 -10.56 -18.87
CA ALA A 70 16.61 -10.80 -20.18
C ALA A 70 15.22 -11.48 -20.11
N ASN A 71 15.01 -12.43 -19.18
CA ASN A 71 13.75 -13.20 -19.14
C ASN A 71 12.53 -12.36 -18.70
N LEU A 72 12.71 -11.40 -17.79
CA LEU A 72 11.61 -10.54 -17.32
C LEU A 72 11.20 -9.52 -18.40
N GLN A 73 12.14 -9.05 -19.21
CA GLN A 73 11.85 -8.00 -20.19
C GLN A 73 11.15 -8.54 -21.45
N GLU A 74 11.37 -9.81 -21.79
CA GLU A 74 10.73 -10.46 -22.93
C GLU A 74 9.29 -10.89 -22.61
N GLU A 75 8.99 -11.36 -21.38
CA GLU A 75 7.61 -11.67 -20.94
C GLU A 75 6.74 -10.40 -20.77
N LEU A 76 7.32 -9.28 -20.30
CA LEU A 76 6.60 -8.00 -20.12
C LEU A 76 6.24 -7.30 -21.44
N SER A 77 6.90 -7.65 -22.55
CA SER A 77 6.65 -7.07 -23.88
C SER A 77 5.24 -7.38 -24.42
N ASP A 78 4.75 -8.59 -24.12
CA ASP A 78 3.53 -9.14 -24.71
C ASP A 78 2.27 -8.87 -23.87
N GLN A 79 2.43 -8.51 -22.60
CA GLN A 79 1.34 -8.26 -21.65
C GLN A 79 1.21 -6.76 -21.40
N ARG A 80 0.38 -6.07 -22.19
CA ARG A 80 0.28 -4.60 -22.10
C ARG A 80 -0.75 -4.09 -21.12
N THR A 81 -1.72 -4.89 -20.68
CA THR A 81 -2.82 -4.40 -19.83
C THR A 81 -2.91 -5.10 -18.48
N VAL A 82 -3.47 -4.41 -17.48
CA VAL A 82 -3.70 -4.96 -16.12
C VAL A 82 -4.48 -6.27 -16.21
N ALA A 83 -5.47 -6.33 -17.11
CA ALA A 83 -6.31 -7.50 -17.31
C ALA A 83 -5.51 -8.70 -17.85
N ASP A 84 -4.58 -8.48 -18.79
CA ASP A 84 -3.72 -9.53 -19.33
C ASP A 84 -2.88 -10.15 -18.22
N PHE A 85 -2.21 -9.31 -17.41
CA PHE A 85 -1.40 -9.75 -16.27
C PHE A 85 -2.21 -10.53 -15.25
N LEU A 86 -3.38 -10.02 -14.85
CA LEU A 86 -4.22 -10.70 -13.86
C LEU A 86 -4.73 -12.06 -14.39
N SER A 87 -5.13 -12.12 -15.67
CA SER A 87 -5.56 -13.37 -16.29
C SER A 87 -4.44 -14.41 -16.39
N HIS A 88 -3.20 -13.95 -16.61
CA HIS A 88 -2.02 -14.80 -16.61
C HIS A 88 -1.71 -15.32 -15.20
N LEU A 89 -1.76 -14.44 -14.20
CA LEU A 89 -1.55 -14.76 -12.79
C LEU A 89 -2.55 -15.82 -12.29
N GLU A 90 -3.83 -15.73 -12.68
CA GLU A 90 -4.86 -16.73 -12.34
C GLU A 90 -4.59 -18.10 -12.99
N LYS A 91 -4.05 -18.11 -14.22
CA LYS A 91 -3.67 -19.37 -14.90
C LYS A 91 -2.49 -20.04 -14.21
N GLU A 92 -1.50 -19.26 -13.77
CA GLU A 92 -0.34 -19.78 -13.04
C GLU A 92 -0.68 -20.21 -11.61
N VAL A 93 -1.65 -19.54 -10.97
CA VAL A 93 -2.04 -19.81 -9.59
C VAL A 93 -3.54 -20.14 -9.48
N PRO A 94 -3.94 -21.42 -9.61
CA PRO A 94 -5.34 -21.80 -9.78
C PRO A 94 -6.25 -21.51 -8.58
N GLN A 95 -5.70 -21.24 -7.40
CA GLN A 95 -6.48 -20.85 -6.20
C GLN A 95 -6.69 -19.34 -6.08
N LEU A 96 -5.98 -18.55 -6.87
CA LEU A 96 -6.09 -17.10 -6.85
C LEU A 96 -7.34 -16.67 -7.62
N ARG A 97 -8.09 -15.74 -7.04
CA ARG A 97 -9.12 -14.98 -7.72
C ARG A 97 -8.72 -13.52 -7.75
N THR A 98 -8.77 -12.90 -8.91
CA THR A 98 -8.49 -11.49 -9.10
C THR A 98 -9.78 -10.75 -9.40
N SER A 99 -9.89 -9.52 -8.93
CA SER A 99 -11.01 -8.64 -9.25
C SER A 99 -10.52 -7.20 -9.32
N THR A 100 -11.12 -6.40 -10.19
CA THR A 100 -10.73 -5.02 -10.42
C THR A 100 -11.92 -4.10 -10.21
N TYR A 101 -11.65 -2.93 -9.62
CA TYR A 101 -12.70 -2.01 -9.17
C TYR A 101 -12.31 -0.57 -9.43
N GLN A 102 -13.32 0.29 -9.59
CA GLN A 102 -13.17 1.71 -9.26
C GLN A 102 -13.16 1.87 -7.73
N ARG A 103 -12.57 2.95 -7.21
CA ARG A 103 -12.44 3.16 -5.75
C ARG A 103 -13.77 3.13 -5.00
N LEU A 104 -14.83 3.72 -5.58
CA LEU A 104 -16.16 3.74 -4.97
C LEU A 104 -16.84 2.38 -5.00
N ASP A 105 -16.63 1.60 -6.06
CA ASP A 105 -17.24 0.27 -6.20
C ASP A 105 -16.57 -0.72 -5.25
N TRP A 106 -15.25 -0.61 -5.09
CA TRP A 106 -14.53 -1.33 -4.03
C TRP A 106 -15.08 -0.98 -2.64
N LEU A 107 -15.30 0.31 -2.35
CA LEU A 107 -15.83 0.71 -1.04
C LEU A 107 -17.19 0.04 -0.76
N LYS A 108 -18.11 0.05 -1.73
CA LYS A 108 -19.42 -0.63 -1.61
C LYS A 108 -19.27 -2.14 -1.40
N GLN A 109 -18.34 -2.77 -2.13
CA GLN A 109 -18.07 -4.19 -2.01
C GLN A 109 -17.46 -4.54 -0.64
N ALA A 110 -16.52 -3.73 -0.14
CA ALA A 110 -15.93 -3.91 1.18
C ALA A 110 -16.96 -3.85 2.32
N PHE A 111 -17.99 -3.01 2.17
CA PHE A 111 -19.13 -2.94 3.10
C PHE A 111 -20.06 -4.15 3.04
N SER A 112 -20.18 -4.80 1.89
CA SER A 112 -21.07 -5.96 1.72
C SER A 112 -20.42 -7.29 2.12
N LEU A 113 -19.09 -7.31 2.30
CA LEU A 113 -18.36 -8.49 2.75
C LEU A 113 -18.80 -8.90 4.16
N PRO A 114 -19.03 -10.20 4.40
CA PRO A 114 -19.37 -10.70 5.73
C PRO A 114 -18.22 -10.43 6.69
N SER A 115 -18.53 -9.80 7.83
CA SER A 115 -17.55 -9.56 8.89
C SER A 115 -17.80 -10.52 10.04
N ALA A 116 -16.83 -11.39 10.34
CA ALA A 116 -16.90 -12.31 11.48
C ALA A 116 -16.97 -11.57 12.84
N VAL A 117 -16.56 -10.29 12.87
CA VAL A 117 -16.48 -9.47 14.10
C VAL A 117 -17.86 -9.09 14.65
N THR A 118 -18.92 -9.23 13.85
CA THR A 118 -20.29 -8.83 14.25
C THR A 118 -21.18 -9.99 14.70
N GLN A 119 -20.68 -11.23 14.81
CA GLN A 119 -21.50 -12.37 15.23
C GLN A 119 -21.49 -12.66 16.75
N SER A 120 -20.71 -11.93 17.56
CA SER A 120 -20.54 -12.27 18.99
C SER A 120 -21.25 -11.34 19.99
N ASN A 121 -22.15 -10.44 19.58
CA ASN A 121 -22.77 -9.51 20.55
C ASN A 121 -24.24 -9.10 20.33
N ILE A 122 -25.05 -9.89 19.61
CA ILE A 122 -26.52 -9.74 19.65
C ILE A 122 -27.18 -11.12 19.59
N GLU A 123 -26.97 -11.93 20.62
CA GLU A 123 -27.92 -12.99 20.99
C GLU A 123 -28.72 -12.49 22.20
N SER A 124 -29.79 -11.73 21.93
CA SER A 124 -31.03 -11.67 22.72
C SER A 124 -31.83 -10.42 22.34
N MET A 125 -32.60 -10.53 21.26
CA MET A 125 -34.02 -10.15 21.28
C MET A 125 -34.69 -10.68 20.01
N LYS A 126 -35.57 -11.64 20.24
CA LYS A 126 -36.37 -12.38 19.27
C LYS A 126 -37.57 -11.50 18.88
N ASP A 127 -37.78 -11.24 17.59
CA ASP A 127 -39.02 -11.63 16.90
C ASP A 127 -39.06 -11.25 15.42
N HIS A 128 -39.36 -12.29 14.62
CA HIS A 128 -40.12 -12.30 13.37
C HIS A 128 -39.90 -11.19 12.31
N GLY A 129 -39.13 -11.53 11.28
CA GLY A 129 -39.13 -10.80 10.00
C GLY A 129 -38.31 -11.50 8.92
N PHE A 130 -38.98 -12.33 8.13
CA PHE A 130 -38.64 -12.80 6.78
C PHE A 130 -37.19 -13.19 6.45
N HIS A 131 -37.05 -14.46 6.04
CA HIS A 131 -35.93 -15.01 5.29
C HIS A 131 -35.46 -14.05 4.17
N SER A 132 -34.33 -13.38 4.37
CA SER A 132 -33.46 -12.92 3.28
C SER A 132 -32.12 -13.62 3.43
N ALA A 133 -32.13 -14.91 3.13
CA ALA A 133 -30.93 -15.56 2.63
C ALA A 133 -30.68 -14.98 1.23
N ASN A 134 -30.06 -13.80 1.18
CA ASN A 134 -29.37 -13.37 -0.02
C ASN A 134 -28.18 -14.33 -0.19
N GLN A 135 -28.44 -15.46 -0.85
CA GLN A 135 -27.45 -16.02 -1.75
C GLN A 135 -27.17 -14.93 -2.78
N LEU A 136 -26.26 -14.03 -2.42
CA LEU A 136 -25.75 -13.05 -3.35
C LEU A 136 -24.98 -13.87 -4.37
N ARG A 137 -25.64 -14.06 -5.51
CA ARG A 137 -25.02 -14.37 -6.78
C ARG A 137 -23.64 -13.73 -6.77
N GLN A 138 -22.63 -14.58 -6.88
CA GLN A 138 -21.33 -14.25 -7.38
C GLN A 138 -21.57 -13.43 -8.65
N GLY A 139 -21.56 -12.11 -8.49
CA GLY A 139 -21.97 -11.16 -9.52
C GLY A 139 -21.05 -11.40 -10.71
N SER A 140 -21.67 -11.62 -11.87
CA SER A 140 -20.99 -11.59 -13.16
C SER A 140 -19.98 -10.45 -13.16
N ALA A 141 -18.75 -10.76 -13.55
CA ALA A 141 -17.71 -9.79 -13.80
C ALA A 141 -18.22 -8.76 -14.83
N ASP A 142 -18.81 -7.67 -14.34
CA ASP A 142 -18.79 -6.41 -15.08
C ASP A 142 -17.31 -6.04 -15.11
N HIS A 143 -16.64 -6.45 -16.19
CA HIS A 143 -15.27 -6.05 -16.44
C HIS A 143 -15.24 -4.53 -16.42
N VAL A 144 -14.65 -3.97 -15.37
CA VAL A 144 -14.34 -2.55 -15.32
C VAL A 144 -13.45 -2.28 -16.54
N ALA A 145 -13.88 -1.34 -17.39
CA ALA A 145 -13.09 -0.94 -18.53
C ALA A 145 -11.66 -0.61 -18.06
N ALA A 146 -10.64 -1.10 -18.78
CA ALA A 146 -9.26 -1.11 -18.30
C ALA A 146 -8.76 0.30 -17.89
N ASP A 147 -9.31 1.35 -18.50
CA ASP A 147 -9.05 2.76 -18.22
C ASP A 147 -9.58 3.25 -16.86
N LYS A 148 -10.47 2.50 -16.21
CA LYS A 148 -11.14 2.89 -14.95
C LYS A 148 -10.68 2.07 -13.75
N VAL A 149 -9.82 1.09 -13.93
CA VAL A 149 -9.33 0.25 -12.83
C VAL A 149 -8.48 1.10 -11.89
N ALA A 150 -8.87 1.19 -10.62
CA ALA A 150 -8.14 1.96 -9.61
C ALA A 150 -7.77 1.11 -8.38
N VAL A 151 -8.44 -0.02 -8.20
CA VAL A 151 -8.19 -0.98 -7.12
C VAL A 151 -8.15 -2.38 -7.71
N ILE A 152 -7.16 -3.15 -7.32
CA ILE A 152 -7.01 -4.58 -7.63
C ILE A 152 -7.18 -5.35 -6.33
N GLU A 153 -8.05 -6.34 -6.35
CA GLU A 153 -8.21 -7.32 -5.30
C GLU A 153 -7.57 -8.64 -5.72
N LEU A 154 -6.70 -9.16 -4.88
CA LEU A 154 -6.20 -10.53 -4.95
C LEU A 154 -6.79 -11.33 -3.79
N PHE A 155 -7.54 -12.37 -4.10
CA PHE A 155 -8.19 -13.20 -3.10
C PHE A 155 -7.70 -14.65 -3.19
N PHE A 156 -7.04 -15.10 -2.12
CA PHE A 156 -6.69 -16.50 -1.89
C PHE A 156 -7.61 -17.07 -0.80
N PRO A 157 -8.55 -17.97 -1.17
CA PRO A 157 -9.43 -18.61 -0.20
C PRO A 157 -8.63 -19.21 0.96
N SER A 158 -9.09 -18.98 2.19
CA SER A 158 -8.47 -19.49 3.42
C SER A 158 -7.05 -19.00 3.75
N VAL A 159 -6.45 -18.12 2.94
CA VAL A 159 -5.12 -17.57 3.20
C VAL A 159 -5.15 -16.07 3.43
N PHE A 160 -5.52 -15.28 2.42
CA PHE A 160 -5.55 -13.82 2.54
C PHE A 160 -6.40 -13.16 1.47
N ARG A 161 -6.75 -11.90 1.72
CA ARG A 161 -7.22 -10.93 0.72
C ARG A 161 -6.26 -9.75 0.68
N ALA A 162 -5.69 -9.45 -0.47
CA ALA A 162 -4.79 -8.31 -0.66
C ALA A 162 -5.46 -7.27 -1.56
N ILE A 163 -5.43 -6.01 -1.10
CA ILE A 163 -6.02 -4.87 -1.79
C ILE A 163 -4.87 -3.96 -2.22
N ILE A 164 -4.74 -3.77 -3.53
CA ILE A 164 -3.74 -2.91 -4.16
C ILE A 164 -4.47 -1.70 -4.73
N SER A 165 -4.00 -0.51 -4.43
CA SER A 165 -4.46 0.72 -5.06
C SER A 165 -3.47 1.15 -6.13
N LEU A 166 -4.00 1.71 -7.21
CA LEU A 166 -3.24 2.30 -8.29
C LEU A 166 -3.28 3.82 -8.13
N HIS A 167 -2.21 4.52 -8.48
CA HIS A 167 -2.10 5.97 -8.30
C HIS A 167 -3.22 6.72 -9.07
N THR A 168 -3.34 6.43 -10.36
CA THR A 168 -4.40 6.92 -11.24
C THR A 168 -5.22 5.75 -11.80
N ALA A 169 -6.49 5.99 -12.11
CA ALA A 169 -7.34 4.97 -12.72
C ALA A 169 -6.79 4.61 -14.11
N GLY A 170 -6.68 3.32 -14.40
CA GLY A 170 -6.09 2.76 -15.62
C GLY A 170 -4.56 2.75 -15.67
N SER A 171 -3.88 3.21 -14.61
CA SER A 171 -2.42 3.18 -14.54
C SER A 171 -1.88 1.80 -14.13
N MET A 172 -0.60 1.56 -14.41
CA MET A 172 0.17 0.41 -13.94
C MET A 172 0.97 0.72 -12.67
N GLU A 173 0.81 1.90 -12.09
CA GLU A 173 1.59 2.36 -10.94
C GLU A 173 0.88 2.05 -9.62
N PRO A 174 1.33 1.05 -8.84
CA PRO A 174 0.76 0.78 -7.54
C PRO A 174 1.20 1.84 -6.53
N ASP A 175 0.27 2.35 -5.72
CA ASP A 175 0.55 3.39 -4.71
C ASP A 175 0.37 2.92 -3.26
N ALA A 176 -0.41 1.86 -3.04
CA ALA A 176 -0.60 1.27 -1.73
C ALA A 176 -1.00 -0.21 -1.82
N VAL A 177 -0.71 -0.97 -0.77
CA VAL A 177 -1.08 -2.38 -0.62
C VAL A 177 -1.41 -2.70 0.83
N ALA A 178 -2.48 -3.46 1.05
CA ALA A 178 -2.85 -3.97 2.37
C ALA A 178 -3.36 -5.41 2.29
N PHE A 179 -3.05 -6.20 3.32
CA PHE A 179 -3.50 -7.58 3.48
C PHE A 179 -4.56 -7.67 4.58
N PHE A 180 -5.53 -8.55 4.38
CA PHE A 180 -6.66 -8.83 5.27
C PHE A 180 -6.92 -10.34 5.36
N SER A 181 -7.67 -10.74 6.38
CA SER A 181 -8.21 -12.10 6.43
C SER A 181 -9.21 -12.32 5.30
N PRO A 182 -9.34 -13.53 4.73
CA PRO A 182 -10.36 -13.85 3.74
C PRO A 182 -11.79 -13.51 4.20
N ASP A 183 -12.03 -13.68 5.50
CA ASP A 183 -13.33 -13.53 6.18
C ASP A 183 -13.50 -12.17 6.87
N GLU A 184 -12.62 -11.22 6.55
CA GLU A 184 -12.72 -9.84 7.00
C GLU A 184 -13.66 -9.06 6.07
N GLY A 185 -14.47 -8.18 6.67
CA GLY A 185 -15.45 -7.31 6.00
C GLY A 185 -15.51 -5.96 6.72
N GLY A 186 -15.75 -4.88 5.99
CA GLY A 186 -15.97 -3.54 6.56
C GLY A 186 -15.22 -2.40 5.87
N SER A 187 -15.49 -1.18 6.34
CA SER A 187 -14.96 0.07 5.76
C SER A 187 -13.44 0.22 5.83
N HIS A 188 -12.78 -0.48 6.75
CA HIS A 188 -11.34 -0.46 6.92
C HIS A 188 -10.60 -1.29 5.87
N MET A 189 -11.32 -2.08 5.06
CA MET A 189 -10.72 -2.86 3.99
C MET A 189 -10.45 -1.98 2.78
N HIS A 190 -9.30 -1.31 2.78
CA HIS A 190 -8.77 -0.57 1.63
C HIS A 190 -7.25 -0.70 1.62
N ALA A 191 -6.60 -0.31 0.51
CA ALA A 191 -5.16 -0.50 0.30
C ALA A 191 -4.23 0.21 1.31
N ARG A 192 -4.78 1.10 2.16
CA ARG A 192 -4.07 1.80 3.25
C ARG A 192 -4.64 1.45 4.64
N GLY A 193 -5.54 0.48 4.69
CA GLY A 193 -6.21 0.05 5.89
C GLY A 193 -5.36 -0.93 6.69
N PHE A 194 -5.85 -1.29 7.87
CA PHE A 194 -5.20 -2.24 8.76
C PHE A 194 -6.16 -3.37 9.08
N SER A 195 -5.73 -4.61 8.85
CA SER A 195 -6.50 -5.78 9.29
C SER A 195 -6.67 -5.79 10.81
N VAL A 196 -7.75 -6.38 11.30
CA VAL A 196 -7.91 -6.68 12.73
C VAL A 196 -6.95 -7.77 13.23
N HIS A 197 -6.36 -8.58 12.34
CA HIS A 197 -5.46 -9.66 12.70
C HIS A 197 -3.98 -9.25 12.57
N HIS A 198 -3.18 -9.56 13.59
CA HIS A 198 -1.77 -9.19 13.66
C HIS A 198 -0.92 -9.77 12.53
N VAL A 199 -1.21 -10.99 12.08
CA VAL A 199 -0.50 -11.62 10.96
C VAL A 199 -0.54 -10.71 9.73
N PHE A 200 -1.73 -10.26 9.33
CA PHE A 200 -1.90 -9.43 8.13
C PHE A 200 -1.42 -7.99 8.32
N ARG A 201 -1.44 -7.45 9.55
CA ARG A 201 -0.77 -6.16 9.86
C ARG A 201 0.72 -6.23 9.57
N HIS A 202 1.39 -7.28 10.06
CA HIS A 202 2.83 -7.47 9.84
C HIS A 202 3.16 -7.73 8.36
N VAL A 203 2.33 -8.51 7.65
CA VAL A 203 2.48 -8.70 6.20
C VAL A 203 2.31 -7.37 5.46
N THR A 204 1.30 -6.56 5.81
CA THR A 204 1.04 -5.24 5.19
C THR A 204 2.21 -4.27 5.38
N GLN A 205 2.80 -4.23 6.58
CA GLN A 205 3.99 -3.42 6.85
C GLN A 205 5.16 -3.82 5.96
N HIS A 206 5.41 -5.12 5.82
CA HIS A 206 6.47 -5.64 4.94
C HIS A 206 6.17 -5.39 3.46
N ALA A 207 4.92 -5.55 3.04
CA ALA A 207 4.46 -5.27 1.69
C ALA A 207 4.62 -3.81 1.30
N SER A 208 4.45 -2.88 2.26
CA SER A 208 4.69 -1.46 2.03
C SER A 208 6.16 -1.17 1.71
N MET A 209 7.09 -1.84 2.39
CA MET A 209 8.53 -1.73 2.10
C MET A 209 8.87 -2.33 0.73
N ALA A 210 8.32 -3.51 0.41
CA ALA A 210 8.50 -4.17 -0.88
C ALA A 210 7.97 -3.30 -2.04
N LEU A 211 6.78 -2.72 -1.88
CA LEU A 211 6.19 -1.79 -2.84
C LEU A 211 7.11 -0.59 -3.10
N GLN A 212 7.59 0.07 -2.04
CA GLN A 212 8.51 1.21 -2.17
C GLN A 212 9.78 0.81 -2.94
N TYR A 213 10.34 -0.37 -2.64
CA TYR A 213 11.49 -0.88 -3.37
C TYR A 213 11.19 -1.11 -4.85
N PHE A 214 10.09 -1.77 -5.19
CA PHE A 214 9.75 -2.06 -6.59
C PHE A 214 9.50 -0.77 -7.40
N VAL A 215 8.77 0.19 -6.85
CA VAL A 215 8.54 1.50 -7.48
C VAL A 215 9.86 2.26 -7.67
N THR A 216 10.79 2.15 -6.72
CA THR A 216 12.09 2.86 -6.79
C THR A 216 13.05 2.22 -7.79
N VAL A 217 13.11 0.89 -7.85
CA VAL A 217 14.12 0.17 -8.64
C VAL A 217 13.66 -0.12 -10.07
N LYS A 218 12.38 -0.48 -10.26
CA LYS A 218 11.78 -0.83 -11.56
C LYS A 218 10.33 -0.35 -11.64
N PRO A 219 10.07 0.96 -11.78
CA PRO A 219 8.71 1.51 -11.79
C PRO A 219 7.82 0.88 -12.87
N GLU A 220 8.35 0.66 -14.08
CA GLU A 220 7.61 0.06 -15.21
C GLU A 220 7.12 -1.38 -14.95
N ALA A 221 7.84 -2.12 -14.09
CA ALA A 221 7.49 -3.50 -13.72
C ALA A 221 6.97 -3.59 -12.27
N ALA A 222 6.73 -2.46 -11.59
CA ALA A 222 6.48 -2.44 -10.16
C ALA A 222 5.20 -3.18 -9.79
N LEU A 223 4.12 -3.00 -10.55
CA LEU A 223 2.87 -3.74 -10.35
C LEU A 223 3.08 -5.24 -10.55
N HIS A 224 3.73 -5.63 -11.64
CA HIS A 224 4.00 -7.04 -11.93
C HIS A 224 4.79 -7.71 -10.80
N LEU A 225 5.93 -7.12 -10.43
CA LEU A 225 6.78 -7.63 -9.33
C LEU A 225 6.02 -7.71 -8.01
N LEU A 226 5.17 -6.71 -7.73
CA LEU A 226 4.35 -6.70 -6.53
C LEU A 226 3.32 -7.84 -6.54
N LEU A 227 2.59 -8.04 -7.63
CA LEU A 227 1.55 -9.08 -7.75
C LEU A 227 2.17 -10.48 -7.59
N GLU A 228 3.29 -10.76 -8.26
CA GLU A 228 4.00 -12.03 -8.11
C GLU A 228 4.53 -12.23 -6.68
N TRP A 229 5.09 -11.17 -6.09
CA TRP A 229 5.59 -11.21 -4.72
C TRP A 229 4.46 -11.47 -3.71
N ILE A 230 3.29 -10.85 -3.90
CA ILE A 230 2.08 -11.12 -3.10
C ILE A 230 1.67 -12.59 -3.26
N CYS A 231 1.70 -13.14 -4.48
CA CYS A 231 1.33 -14.54 -4.74
C CYS A 231 2.22 -15.54 -4.01
N SER A 232 3.47 -15.17 -3.69
CA SER A 232 4.30 -16.03 -2.85
C SER A 232 3.64 -16.32 -1.50
N TYR A 233 2.83 -15.40 -0.94
CA TYR A 233 2.09 -15.57 0.31
C TYR A 233 1.02 -16.66 0.31
N ARG A 234 0.77 -17.34 -0.82
CA ARG A 234 -0.14 -18.52 -0.89
C ARG A 234 0.14 -19.57 0.20
N SER A 235 1.39 -19.69 0.62
CA SER A 235 1.86 -20.66 1.61
C SER A 235 2.02 -20.10 3.03
N LEU A 236 1.44 -18.93 3.33
CA LEU A 236 1.63 -18.19 4.60
C LEU A 236 1.45 -19.05 5.85
N PHE A 237 0.45 -19.95 5.88
CA PHE A 237 0.17 -20.80 7.03
C PHE A 237 0.71 -22.24 6.91
N MET A 238 1.47 -22.54 5.85
CA MET A 238 1.93 -23.89 5.56
C MET A 238 3.46 -23.99 5.48
N LYS A 239 4.15 -22.97 4.97
CA LYS A 239 5.60 -22.99 4.80
C LYS A 239 6.29 -22.63 6.11
N VAL A 240 7.27 -23.45 6.50
CA VAL A 240 8.11 -23.21 7.69
C VAL A 240 9.15 -22.14 7.42
N CYS A 241 9.61 -21.47 8.49
CA CYS A 241 10.67 -20.48 8.38
C CYS A 241 11.99 -21.12 7.93
N SER A 242 12.62 -20.54 6.91
CA SER A 242 13.89 -21.00 6.32
C SER A 242 15.09 -20.91 7.29
N LYS A 243 14.99 -20.08 8.35
CA LYS A 243 16.06 -19.94 9.35
C LYS A 243 15.92 -20.88 10.54
N CYS A 244 14.72 -21.01 11.11
CA CYS A 244 14.50 -21.77 12.35
C CYS A 244 13.78 -23.11 12.15
N GLY A 245 13.28 -23.39 10.94
CA GLY A 245 12.58 -24.63 10.60
C GLY A 245 11.18 -24.78 11.22
N ARG A 246 10.67 -23.77 11.92
CA ARG A 246 9.37 -23.81 12.60
C ARG A 246 8.29 -23.10 11.79
N LEU A 247 7.05 -23.59 11.90
CA LEU A 247 5.89 -22.89 11.35
C LEU A 247 5.56 -21.66 12.19
N LEU A 248 5.48 -21.80 13.51
CA LEU A 248 5.12 -20.69 14.41
C LEU A 248 6.30 -20.27 15.27
N ALA A 249 6.43 -18.95 15.48
CA ALA A 249 7.35 -18.37 16.45
C ALA A 249 6.68 -17.22 17.21
N MET A 250 7.12 -17.00 18.44
CA MET A 250 6.60 -15.94 19.30
C MET A 250 7.05 -14.58 18.79
N ASP A 251 6.08 -13.72 18.44
CA ASP A 251 6.29 -12.29 18.28
C ASP A 251 6.29 -11.62 19.64
N LYS A 252 7.43 -11.04 20.03
CA LYS A 252 7.60 -10.41 21.34
C LYS A 252 6.78 -9.13 21.47
N GLN A 253 6.48 -8.45 20.36
CA GLN A 253 5.74 -7.18 20.39
C GLN A 253 4.24 -7.43 20.60
N ALA A 254 3.66 -8.39 19.88
CA ALA A 254 2.25 -8.73 20.02
C ALA A 254 1.96 -9.79 21.10
N ALA A 255 2.99 -10.47 21.62
CA ALA A 255 2.86 -11.64 22.50
C ALA A 255 2.01 -12.77 21.88
N LEU A 256 2.12 -12.95 20.56
CA LEU A 256 1.36 -13.93 19.78
C LEU A 256 2.28 -14.84 18.98
N LEU A 257 1.85 -16.08 18.74
CA LEU A 257 2.53 -16.98 17.81
C LEU A 257 2.14 -16.61 16.37
N LEU A 258 3.13 -16.24 15.57
CA LEU A 258 2.92 -15.85 14.17
C LEU A 258 3.64 -16.82 13.21
N PRO A 259 3.08 -17.03 12.01
CA PRO A 259 3.75 -17.73 10.94
C PRO A 259 4.89 -16.90 10.32
N PRO A 260 5.64 -17.44 9.34
CA PRO A 260 6.70 -16.70 8.66
C PRO A 260 6.11 -15.62 7.73
N VAL A 261 5.97 -14.40 8.27
CA VAL A 261 5.34 -13.25 7.58
C VAL A 261 6.28 -12.45 6.68
N ARG A 262 7.61 -12.66 6.74
CA ARG A 262 8.60 -11.93 5.94
C ARG A 262 9.05 -12.76 4.74
N ARG A 263 9.09 -12.12 3.57
CA ARG A 263 9.57 -12.70 2.30
C ARG A 263 10.53 -11.74 1.61
N PRO A 264 11.70 -12.19 1.11
CA PRO A 264 12.62 -11.31 0.39
C PRO A 264 11.97 -10.66 -0.84
N TYR A 265 12.33 -9.41 -1.13
CA TYR A 265 11.89 -8.69 -2.32
C TYR A 265 13.05 -8.09 -3.16
N HIS A 266 14.26 -7.95 -2.59
CA HIS A 266 15.40 -7.30 -3.28
C HIS A 266 15.91 -8.04 -4.51
N ASN A 267 15.88 -9.38 -4.50
CA ASN A 267 16.29 -10.26 -5.61
C ASN A 267 15.14 -11.18 -6.04
N PHE A 268 13.90 -10.68 -5.97
CA PHE A 268 12.74 -11.48 -6.33
C PHE A 268 12.81 -11.84 -7.83
N SER A 269 12.97 -13.14 -8.12
CA SER A 269 12.99 -13.72 -9.46
C SER A 269 12.05 -14.92 -9.47
N LYS A 270 11.28 -15.08 -10.54
CA LYS A 270 10.24 -16.10 -10.75
C LYS A 270 10.74 -17.56 -10.76
N ASN A 271 11.98 -17.85 -10.34
CA ASN A 271 12.57 -19.18 -10.40
C ASN A 271 11.95 -20.09 -9.31
N SER A 272 10.76 -20.61 -9.63
CA SER A 272 9.89 -21.48 -8.82
C SER A 272 9.28 -20.85 -7.57
N SER A 273 7.95 -20.72 -7.57
CA SER A 273 7.14 -20.25 -6.43
C SER A 273 7.30 -21.11 -5.16
N ASP A 274 7.85 -22.32 -5.28
CA ASP A 274 8.11 -23.21 -4.15
C ASP A 274 9.43 -22.95 -3.42
N ASP A 275 10.39 -22.23 -4.02
CA ASP A 275 11.70 -21.98 -3.40
C ASP A 275 11.78 -20.61 -2.67
N VAL A 276 10.69 -19.83 -2.68
CA VAL A 276 10.70 -18.52 -2.01
C VAL A 276 10.94 -18.68 -0.50
N GLN A 277 12.09 -18.20 -0.02
CA GLN A 277 12.42 -18.25 1.40
C GLN A 277 11.41 -17.49 2.25
N THR A 278 11.08 -18.03 3.43
CA THR A 278 10.10 -17.41 4.33
C THR A 278 10.69 -17.27 5.72
N PHE A 279 10.38 -16.16 6.39
CA PHE A 279 11.00 -15.84 7.67
C PHE A 279 10.00 -15.30 8.67
N HIS A 280 10.15 -15.68 9.94
CA HIS A 280 9.54 -14.93 11.04
C HIS A 280 10.17 -13.55 11.13
N ILE A 281 9.48 -12.61 11.77
CA ILE A 281 9.94 -11.23 11.97
C ILE A 281 11.33 -11.19 12.59
N ALA A 282 11.56 -11.94 13.68
CA ALA A 282 12.85 -12.02 14.36
C ALA A 282 13.92 -12.84 13.61
N CYS A 283 13.51 -13.62 12.60
CA CYS A 283 14.41 -14.45 11.81
C CYS A 283 14.92 -13.70 10.57
N PHE A 284 14.14 -12.77 10.04
CA PHE A 284 14.51 -11.96 8.90
C PHE A 284 15.66 -11.01 9.27
N SER A 285 16.63 -10.86 8.38
CA SER A 285 17.76 -9.95 8.56
C SER A 285 17.89 -9.16 7.28
N ASP A 286 17.72 -7.83 7.35
CA ASP A 286 17.78 -6.91 6.20
C ASP A 286 19.22 -6.73 5.66
N LYS A 287 20.11 -7.68 5.90
CA LYS A 287 21.53 -7.62 5.53
C LYS A 287 21.82 -8.54 4.35
N GLU A 288 21.22 -8.28 3.20
CA GLU A 288 21.69 -8.78 1.90
C GLU A 288 21.54 -7.70 0.83
#